data_AF-A0A5C2HC81-F1
#
_entry.id   AF-A0A5C2HC81-F1
#
_cell.length_a   1.000
_cell.length_b   1.000
_cell.length_c   1.000
_cell.angle_alpha   90.00
_cell.angle_beta   90.00
_cell.angle_gamma   90.00
#
_symmetry.space_group_name_H-M   'P 1'
#
loop_
_entity.id
_entity.type
_entity.pdbx_description
1 polymer ?
#
loop_
_entity_poly.entity_id
_entity_poly.type
_entity_poly.pdbx_seq_one_letter_code
_entity_poly.pdbx_strand_id
1 'polypeptide(L)'
;MYKMKDLKVDEIRAASFELITKISVERRKQLIRWFARQNLDFQFLVFEKQTNYFFKLKNEGIDKKILSFSSFILAIQELYNNEQILKSKNKSQSLDVLGNLSKVEKIKLRKEKVQPKLQLLLNLHSVIENLYIEGLSSRKIQEYLFAKHKRSVSHTLISKYISKYILNSNNQVGDK
;
A
#
# COMPACT_ATOMS: atom_id res chain seq x y z
N MET A 1 -34.27 14.79 -38.42
CA MET A 1 -33.45 13.75 -39.07
C MET A 1 -31.98 14.20 -39.11
N TYR A 2 -31.29 14.23 -37.95
CA TYR A 2 -29.92 14.77 -37.80
C TYR A 2 -28.94 13.84 -37.04
N LYS A 3 -29.35 12.63 -36.64
CA LYS A 3 -28.54 11.79 -35.74
C LYS A 3 -27.39 11.01 -36.41
N MET A 4 -27.46 10.75 -37.72
CA MET A 4 -26.54 9.83 -38.41
C MET A 4 -25.15 10.41 -38.69
N LYS A 5 -25.03 11.73 -38.93
CA LYS A 5 -23.74 12.37 -39.21
C LYS A 5 -22.90 12.56 -37.95
N ASP A 6 -23.55 12.86 -36.82
CA ASP A 6 -22.88 13.07 -35.53
C ASP A 6 -22.28 11.77 -34.98
N LEU A 7 -22.96 10.64 -35.17
CA LEU A 7 -22.46 9.31 -34.77
C LEU A 7 -21.11 8.97 -35.40
N LYS A 8 -20.94 9.23 -36.70
CA LYS A 8 -19.66 8.97 -37.41
C LYS A 8 -18.53 9.89 -36.93
N VAL A 9 -18.86 11.13 -36.57
CA VAL A 9 -17.86 12.09 -36.06
C VAL A 9 -17.41 11.71 -34.65
N ASP A 10 -18.32 11.22 -33.81
CA ASP A 10 -18.00 10.74 -32.47
C ASP A 10 -17.15 9.46 -32.49
N GLU A 11 -17.38 8.54 -33.44
CA GLU A 11 -16.53 7.37 -33.65
C GLU A 11 -15.10 7.74 -34.07
N ILE A 12 -14.95 8.71 -35.00
CA ILE A 12 -13.62 9.19 -35.43
C ILE A 12 -12.88 9.88 -34.28
N ARG A 13 -13.57 10.72 -33.50
CA ARG A 13 -12.99 11.39 -32.32
C ARG A 13 -12.64 10.39 -31.23
N ALA A 14 -13.46 9.36 -31.03
CA ALA A 14 -13.16 8.27 -30.11
C ALA A 14 -11.93 7.46 -30.54
N ALA A 15 -11.79 7.18 -31.85
CA ALA A 15 -10.64 6.47 -32.39
C ALA A 15 -9.34 7.28 -32.28
N SER A 16 -9.37 8.59 -32.57
CA SER A 16 -8.21 9.47 -32.34
C SER A 16 -7.82 9.53 -30.87
N PHE A 17 -8.80 9.55 -29.97
CA PHE A 17 -8.57 9.53 -28.53
C PHE A 17 -7.97 8.19 -28.05
N GLU A 18 -8.45 7.07 -28.57
CA GLU A 18 -7.91 5.74 -28.26
C GLU A 18 -6.47 5.58 -28.75
N LEU A 19 -6.13 6.13 -29.92
CA LEU A 19 -4.76 6.17 -30.42
C LEU A 19 -3.80 6.92 -29.49
N ILE A 20 -4.24 8.07 -28.95
CA ILE A 20 -3.43 8.92 -28.08
C ILE A 20 -3.28 8.32 -26.68
N THR A 21 -4.38 7.85 -26.10
CA THR A 21 -4.42 7.45 -24.68
C THR A 21 -4.21 5.96 -24.46
N LYS A 22 -4.42 5.12 -25.48
CA LYS A 22 -4.49 3.65 -25.38
C LYS A 22 -5.55 3.16 -24.38
N ILE A 23 -6.60 3.95 -24.14
CA ILE A 23 -7.69 3.63 -23.20
C ILE A 23 -8.96 3.32 -23.99
N SER A 24 -9.50 2.10 -23.84
CA SER A 24 -10.76 1.72 -24.49
C SER A 24 -11.96 2.54 -24.00
N VAL A 25 -13.02 2.62 -24.81
CA VAL A 25 -14.28 3.27 -24.44
C VAL A 25 -14.85 2.75 -23.11
N GLU A 26 -14.81 1.44 -22.85
CA GLU A 26 -15.33 0.85 -21.60
C GLU A 26 -14.51 1.32 -20.40
N ARG A 27 -13.18 1.31 -20.55
CA ARG A 27 -12.27 1.73 -19.49
C ARG A 27 -12.45 3.21 -19.17
N ARG A 28 -12.64 4.05 -20.19
CA ARG A 28 -12.97 5.47 -20.00
C ARG A 28 -14.25 5.66 -19.18
N LYS A 29 -15.32 4.94 -19.53
CA LYS A 29 -16.59 4.98 -18.76
C LYS A 29 -16.42 4.51 -17.32
N GLN A 30 -15.58 3.50 -17.08
CA GLN A 30 -15.26 3.05 -15.73
C GLN A 30 -14.54 4.13 -14.92
N LEU A 31 -13.51 4.76 -15.49
CA LEU A 31 -12.73 5.82 -14.83
C LEU A 31 -13.60 7.03 -14.48
N ILE A 32 -14.47 7.47 -15.39
CA ILE A 32 -15.40 8.58 -15.14
C ILE A 32 -16.38 8.24 -14.01
N ARG A 33 -16.95 7.03 -14.01
CA ARG A 33 -17.84 6.59 -12.91
C ARG A 33 -17.11 6.50 -11.57
N TRP A 34 -15.85 6.10 -11.58
CA TRP A 34 -15.02 6.07 -10.38
C TRP A 34 -14.74 7.49 -9.88
N PHE A 35 -14.36 8.42 -10.78
CA PHE A 35 -14.12 9.82 -10.46
C PHE A 35 -15.34 10.50 -9.84
N ALA A 36 -16.53 10.27 -10.41
CA ALA A 36 -17.79 10.83 -9.90
C ALA A 36 -18.15 10.39 -8.47
N ARG A 37 -17.53 9.31 -7.97
CA ARG A 37 -17.74 8.79 -6.61
C ARG A 37 -16.69 9.29 -5.61
N GLN A 38 -15.67 10.03 -6.05
CA GLN A 38 -14.60 10.53 -5.18
C GLN A 38 -15.00 11.79 -4.43
N ASN A 39 -14.35 12.04 -3.29
CA ASN A 39 -14.52 13.27 -2.53
C ASN A 39 -13.94 14.49 -3.27
N LEU A 40 -14.28 15.68 -2.78
CA LEU A 40 -13.93 16.95 -3.41
C LEU A 40 -12.39 17.17 -3.47
N ASP A 41 -11.68 16.77 -2.42
CA ASP A 41 -10.21 16.86 -2.37
C ASP A 41 -9.54 15.99 -3.44
N PHE A 42 -10.01 14.76 -3.65
CA PHE A 42 -9.50 13.90 -4.74
C PHE A 42 -9.84 14.48 -6.11
N GLN A 43 -11.00 15.13 -6.26
CA GLN A 43 -11.35 15.79 -7.50
C GLN A 43 -10.37 16.94 -7.81
N PHE A 44 -10.00 17.76 -6.83
CA PHE A 44 -8.96 18.78 -7.02
C PHE A 44 -7.61 18.19 -7.39
N LEU A 45 -7.20 17.11 -6.71
CA LEU A 45 -5.94 16.42 -7.01
C LEU A 45 -5.88 15.92 -8.48
N VAL A 46 -7.01 15.45 -9.03
CA VAL A 46 -7.09 15.06 -10.45
C VAL A 46 -6.78 16.25 -11.37
N PHE A 47 -7.31 17.43 -11.06
CA PHE A 47 -7.06 18.64 -11.87
C PHE A 47 -5.62 19.15 -11.75
N GLU A 48 -4.99 19.03 -10.58
CA GLU A 48 -3.56 19.31 -10.44
C GLU A 48 -2.73 18.38 -11.33
N LYS A 49 -3.02 17.08 -11.30
CA LYS A 49 -2.33 16.07 -12.11
C LYS A 49 -2.61 16.23 -13.60
N GLN A 50 -3.83 16.63 -13.98
CA GLN A 50 -4.21 16.92 -15.36
C GLN A 50 -3.27 17.95 -15.98
N THR A 51 -2.93 19.01 -15.25
CA THR A 51 -2.03 20.07 -15.74
C THR A 51 -0.68 19.50 -16.18
N ASN A 52 -0.13 18.55 -15.41
CA ASN A 52 1.12 17.87 -15.76
C ASN A 52 1.01 17.04 -17.04
N TYR A 53 -0.10 16.30 -17.21
CA TYR A 53 -0.34 15.53 -18.43
C TYR A 53 -0.64 16.41 -19.64
N PHE A 54 -1.31 17.53 -19.43
CA PHE A 54 -1.59 18.51 -20.47
C PHE A 54 -0.30 19.06 -21.06
N PHE A 55 0.67 19.45 -20.22
CA PHE A 55 1.97 19.92 -20.70
C PHE A 55 2.79 18.82 -21.39
N LYS A 56 2.73 17.58 -20.91
CA LYS A 56 3.40 16.45 -21.57
C LYS A 56 2.88 16.22 -22.99
N LEU A 57 1.56 16.20 -23.15
CA LEU A 57 0.90 15.92 -24.43
C LEU A 57 0.84 17.16 -25.35
N LYS A 58 1.01 18.38 -24.83
CA LYS A 58 1.01 19.62 -25.63
C LYS A 58 2.10 19.62 -26.71
N ASN A 59 3.19 18.90 -26.49
CA ASN A 59 4.30 18.80 -27.43
C ASN A 59 3.97 17.96 -28.68
N GLU A 60 2.85 17.25 -28.71
CA GLU A 60 2.48 16.32 -29.79
C GLU A 60 1.61 16.97 -30.90
N GLY A 61 1.35 18.28 -30.83
CA GLY A 61 0.62 19.00 -31.89
C GLY A 61 -0.87 18.64 -32.02
N ILE A 62 -1.46 18.10 -30.96
CA ILE A 62 -2.85 17.60 -30.92
C ILE A 62 -3.85 18.76 -30.72
N ASP A 63 -5.07 18.62 -31.25
CA ASP A 63 -6.19 19.55 -30.99
C ASP A 63 -6.40 19.76 -29.48
N LYS A 64 -6.44 21.03 -29.06
CA LYS A 64 -6.52 21.47 -27.66
C LYS A 64 -7.68 20.82 -26.90
N LYS A 65 -8.81 20.56 -27.56
CA LYS A 65 -9.98 19.93 -26.95
C LYS A 65 -9.73 18.46 -26.61
N ILE A 66 -9.19 17.71 -27.57
CA ILE A 66 -8.83 16.30 -27.40
C ILE A 66 -7.71 16.19 -26.36
N LEU A 67 -6.72 17.07 -26.44
CA LEU A 67 -5.62 17.16 -25.48
C LEU A 67 -6.10 17.37 -24.03
N SER A 68 -7.01 18.32 -23.82
CA SER A 68 -7.57 18.59 -22.48
C SER A 68 -8.34 17.40 -21.94
N PHE A 69 -9.09 16.69 -22.78
CA PHE A 69 -9.84 15.52 -22.37
C PHE A 69 -8.93 14.31 -22.11
N SER A 70 -7.92 14.09 -22.96
CA SER A 70 -6.94 13.01 -22.81
C SER A 70 -6.13 13.16 -21.54
N SER A 71 -5.64 14.37 -21.27
CA SER A 71 -4.90 14.67 -20.03
C SER A 71 -5.76 14.44 -18.78
N PHE A 72 -7.04 14.78 -18.82
CA PHE A 72 -7.98 14.54 -17.72
C PHE A 72 -8.17 13.04 -17.45
N ILE A 73 -8.43 12.25 -18.49
CA ILE A 73 -8.65 10.80 -18.33
C ILE A 73 -7.36 10.10 -17.87
N LEU A 74 -6.19 10.52 -18.35
CA LEU A 74 -4.90 9.99 -17.89
C LEU A 74 -4.63 10.30 -16.41
N ALA A 75 -4.95 11.51 -15.95
CA ALA A 75 -4.85 11.86 -14.54
C ALA A 75 -5.76 10.99 -13.66
N ILE A 76 -7.00 10.73 -14.10
CA ILE A 76 -7.91 9.81 -13.40
C ILE A 76 -7.32 8.39 -13.38
N GLN A 77 -6.77 7.92 -14.50
CA GLN A 77 -6.18 6.58 -14.60
C GLN A 77 -4.98 6.41 -13.65
N GLU A 78 -4.10 7.41 -13.57
CA GLU A 78 -2.95 7.38 -12.67
C GLU A 78 -3.40 7.20 -11.22
N LEU A 79 -4.36 8.03 -10.78
CA LEU A 79 -4.87 7.99 -9.41
C LEU A 79 -5.68 6.72 -9.12
N TYR A 80 -6.48 6.25 -10.08
CA TYR A 80 -7.18 4.97 -9.98
C TYR A 80 -6.19 3.82 -9.77
N ASN A 81 -5.12 3.75 -10.58
CA ASN A 81 -4.12 2.70 -10.47
C ASN A 81 -3.38 2.78 -9.12
N ASN A 82 -3.02 3.98 -8.66
CA ASN A 82 -2.40 4.18 -7.35
C ASN A 82 -3.31 3.67 -6.22
N GLU A 83 -4.62 3.96 -6.27
CA GLU A 83 -5.58 3.44 -5.30
C GLU A 83 -5.64 1.90 -5.33
N GLN A 84 -5.68 1.28 -6.52
CA GLN A 84 -5.69 -0.18 -6.65
C GLN A 84 -4.39 -0.82 -6.14
N ILE A 85 -3.23 -0.19 -6.37
CA ILE A 85 -1.93 -0.66 -5.85
C ILE A 85 -1.91 -0.57 -4.33
N LEU A 86 -2.47 0.49 -3.74
CA LEU A 86 -2.58 0.62 -2.29
C LEU A 86 -3.51 -0.45 -1.70
N LYS A 87 -4.62 -0.76 -2.39
CA LYS A 87 -5.53 -1.85 -2.00
C LYS A 87 -4.87 -3.23 -2.11
N SER A 88 -4.04 -3.46 -3.13
CA SER A 88 -3.37 -4.76 -3.32
C SER A 88 -2.21 -4.99 -2.34
N LYS A 89 -1.42 -3.95 -2.04
CA LYS A 89 -0.34 -3.99 -1.04
C LYS A 89 -0.87 -4.08 0.39
N ASN A 90 -2.01 -3.45 0.66
CA ASN A 90 -2.72 -3.55 1.95
C ASN A 90 -3.91 -4.50 1.85
N LYS A 91 -3.69 -5.73 1.36
CA LYS A 91 -4.75 -6.73 1.14
C LYS A 91 -5.58 -7.06 2.40
N SER A 92 -5.02 -6.81 3.58
CA SER A 92 -5.67 -6.96 4.89
C SER A 92 -6.40 -5.70 5.39
N GLN A 93 -6.41 -4.61 4.63
CA GLN A 93 -7.04 -3.34 4.98
C GLN A 93 -7.76 -2.73 3.76
N SER A 94 -8.68 -3.48 3.14
CA SER A 94 -9.59 -2.84 2.19
C SER A 94 -10.45 -1.81 2.92
N LEU A 95 -10.61 -0.63 2.33
CA LEU A 95 -11.41 0.46 2.90
C LEU A 95 -12.88 0.04 3.12
N ASP A 96 -13.40 -0.90 2.31
CA ASP A 96 -14.72 -1.51 2.50
C ASP A 96 -14.82 -2.36 3.78
N VAL A 97 -13.75 -3.06 4.16
CA VAL A 97 -13.70 -3.79 5.44
C VAL A 97 -13.58 -2.79 6.60
N LEU A 98 -12.81 -1.71 6.44
CA LEU A 98 -12.66 -0.65 7.45
C LEU A 98 -13.94 0.16 7.70
N GLY A 99 -14.79 0.34 6.69
CA GLY A 99 -16.11 0.97 6.80
C GLY A 99 -17.13 0.13 7.55
N ASN A 100 -17.06 -1.20 7.40
CA ASN A 100 -18.03 -2.16 7.94
C ASN A 100 -17.61 -2.83 9.26
N LEU A 101 -16.37 -2.67 9.71
CA LEU A 101 -15.91 -3.20 11.00
C LEU A 101 -16.61 -2.48 12.17
N SER A 102 -17.44 -3.24 12.89
CA SER A 102 -18.08 -2.83 14.14
C SER A 102 -17.05 -2.27 15.13
N LYS A 103 -17.45 -1.33 16.00
CA LYS A 103 -16.57 -0.72 17.04
C LYS A 103 -15.80 -1.77 17.86
N VAL A 104 -16.33 -2.99 17.98
CA VAL A 104 -15.73 -4.11 18.72
C VAL A 104 -14.56 -4.75 17.96
N GLU A 105 -14.61 -4.85 16.64
CA GLU A 105 -13.54 -5.44 15.82
C GLU A 105 -12.40 -4.44 15.57
N LYS A 106 -12.72 -3.14 15.57
CA LYS A 106 -11.71 -2.06 15.61
C LYS A 106 -10.80 -2.15 16.82
N ILE A 107 -11.26 -2.73 17.94
CA ILE A 107 -10.44 -2.95 19.14
C ILE A 107 -9.47 -4.14 18.92
N LYS A 108 -9.89 -5.20 18.22
CA LYS A 108 -9.01 -6.33 17.86
C LYS A 108 -7.96 -5.98 16.81
N LEU A 109 -8.26 -5.03 15.91
CA LEU A 109 -7.33 -4.55 14.87
C LEU A 109 -6.34 -3.49 15.36
N ARG A 110 -6.53 -2.92 16.55
CA ARG A 110 -5.45 -2.18 17.20
C ARG A 110 -4.35 -3.20 17.49
N LYS A 111 -3.31 -3.21 16.65
CA LYS A 111 -2.07 -3.96 16.93
C LYS A 111 -1.75 -3.74 18.40
N GLU A 112 -1.74 -4.81 19.19
CA GLU A 112 -1.30 -4.72 20.57
C GLU A 112 0.04 -3.99 20.56
N LYS A 113 0.15 -2.89 21.32
CA LYS A 113 1.40 -2.15 21.42
C LYS A 113 2.44 -3.14 21.93
N VAL A 114 3.32 -3.59 21.03
CA VAL A 114 4.44 -4.46 21.37
C VAL A 114 5.19 -3.76 22.48
N GLN A 115 5.28 -4.39 23.65
CA GLN A 115 5.94 -3.79 24.79
C GLN A 115 7.36 -3.39 24.38
N PRO A 116 7.86 -2.20 24.75
CA PRO A 116 9.14 -1.68 24.26
C PRO A 116 10.32 -2.63 24.56
N LYS A 117 10.24 -3.39 25.66
CA LYS A 117 11.23 -4.42 26.02
C LYS A 117 11.19 -5.65 25.10
N LEU A 118 10.02 -6.06 24.64
CA LEU A 118 9.88 -7.16 23.68
C LEU A 118 10.39 -6.76 22.30
N GLN A 119 10.07 -5.54 21.87
CA GLN A 119 10.57 -5.01 20.60
C GLN A 119 12.10 -4.91 20.58
N LEU A 120 12.70 -4.53 21.71
CA LEU A 120 14.15 -4.53 21.89
C LEU A 120 14.76 -5.93 21.74
N LEU A 121 14.16 -6.96 22.35
CA LEU A 121 14.66 -8.34 22.20
C LEU A 121 14.49 -8.86 20.77
N LEU A 122 13.39 -8.53 20.09
CA LEU A 122 13.20 -8.84 18.67
C LEU A 122 14.29 -8.21 17.80
N ASN A 123 14.69 -6.97 18.09
CA ASN A 123 15.79 -6.32 17.37
C ASN A 123 17.16 -6.97 17.62
N LEU A 124 17.34 -7.63 18.77
CA LEU A 124 18.57 -8.33 19.16
C LEU A 124 18.46 -9.85 19.01
N HIS A 125 17.50 -10.33 18.20
CA HIS A 125 17.19 -11.75 18.08
C HIS A 125 18.43 -12.60 17.76
N SER A 126 19.16 -12.26 16.69
CA SER A 126 20.36 -13.00 16.27
C SER A 126 21.45 -13.03 17.35
N VAL A 127 21.60 -11.94 18.12
CA VAL A 127 22.58 -11.89 19.23
C VAL A 127 22.16 -12.84 20.34
N ILE A 128 20.89 -12.81 20.74
CA ILE A 128 20.37 -13.66 21.82
C ILE A 128 20.39 -15.14 21.41
N GLU A 129 20.07 -15.44 20.16
CA GLU A 129 20.11 -16.79 19.60
C GLU A 129 21.52 -17.36 19.63
N ASN A 130 22.52 -16.62 19.13
CA ASN A 130 23.92 -17.05 19.18
C ASN A 130 24.40 -17.29 20.62
N LEU A 131 24.11 -16.36 21.53
CA LEU A 131 24.50 -16.50 22.94
C LEU A 131 23.82 -17.71 23.60
N TYR A 132 22.59 -18.03 23.21
CA TYR A 132 21.88 -19.21 23.71
C TYR A 132 22.46 -20.52 23.14
N ILE A 133 22.79 -20.54 21.84
CA ILE A 133 23.46 -21.67 21.18
C ILE A 133 24.85 -21.93 21.79
N GLU A 134 25.57 -20.87 22.18
CA GLU A 134 26.83 -20.94 22.93
C GLU A 134 26.66 -21.47 24.37
N GLY A 135 25.43 -21.80 24.79
CA GLY A 135 25.13 -22.40 26.09
C GLY A 135 25.05 -21.41 27.26
N LEU A 136 24.94 -20.11 26.99
CA LEU A 136 24.83 -19.10 28.04
C LEU A 136 23.43 -19.12 28.67
N SER A 137 23.40 -19.09 30.01
CA SER A 137 22.14 -18.99 30.75
C SER A 137 21.48 -17.62 30.57
N SER A 138 20.17 -17.52 30.78
CA SER A 138 19.43 -16.26 30.64
C SER A 138 19.96 -15.14 31.54
N ARG A 139 20.63 -15.47 32.65
CA ARG A 139 21.32 -14.49 33.52
C ARG A 139 22.59 -13.93 32.87
N LYS A 140 23.42 -14.79 32.27
CA LYS A 140 24.62 -14.35 31.54
C LYS A 140 24.25 -13.54 30.29
N ILE A 141 23.17 -13.90 29.60
CA ILE A 141 22.64 -13.13 28.48
C ILE A 141 22.17 -11.75 28.95
N GLN A 142 21.50 -11.66 30.10
CA GLN A 142 21.14 -10.37 30.71
C GLN A 142 22.37 -9.50 30.95
N GLU A 143 23.42 -10.05 31.56
CA GLU A 143 24.67 -9.33 31.83
C GLU A 143 25.34 -8.86 30.54
N TYR A 144 25.37 -9.72 29.51
CA TYR A 144 25.90 -9.36 28.19
C TYR A 144 25.13 -8.21 27.54
N LEU A 145 23.79 -8.27 27.56
CA LEU A 145 22.94 -7.22 27.00
C LEU A 145 23.10 -5.89 27.76
N PHE A 146 23.34 -5.96 29.07
CA PHE A 146 23.63 -4.79 29.88
C PHE A 146 25.01 -4.20 29.57
N ALA A 147 26.05 -5.04 29.49
CA ALA A 147 27.43 -4.61 29.28
C ALA A 147 27.67 -4.09 27.85
N LYS A 148 27.24 -4.82 26.81
CA LYS A 148 27.52 -4.50 25.41
C LYS A 148 26.51 -3.55 24.79
N HIS A 149 25.22 -3.73 25.11
CA HIS A 149 24.14 -2.95 24.49
C HIS A 149 23.55 -1.87 25.39
N LYS A 150 24.01 -1.76 26.65
CA LYS A 150 23.51 -0.80 27.66
C LYS A 150 21.99 -0.90 27.85
N ARG A 151 21.43 -2.11 27.72
CA ARG A 151 19.98 -2.37 27.83
C ARG A 151 19.66 -3.16 29.10
N SER A 152 18.74 -2.64 29.91
CA SER A 152 18.25 -3.32 31.11
C SER A 152 17.00 -4.15 30.80
N VAL A 153 17.16 -5.48 30.78
CA VAL A 153 16.09 -6.46 30.60
C VAL A 153 16.22 -7.54 31.66
N SER A 154 15.12 -8.01 32.25
CA SER A 154 15.18 -9.07 33.25
C SER A 154 15.47 -10.43 32.61
N HIS A 155 16.29 -11.26 33.26
CA HIS A 155 16.54 -12.65 32.85
C HIS A 155 15.24 -13.46 32.67
N THR A 156 14.19 -13.17 33.44
CA THR A 156 12.87 -13.80 33.29
C THR A 156 12.21 -13.49 31.95
N LEU A 157 12.36 -12.26 31.46
CA LEU A 157 11.81 -11.84 30.17
C LEU A 157 12.63 -12.44 29.01
N ILE A 158 13.95 -12.54 29.17
CA ILE A 158 14.85 -13.23 28.24
C ILE A 158 14.53 -14.73 28.17
N SER A 159 14.32 -15.38 29.32
CA SER A 159 13.94 -16.80 29.38
C SER A 159 12.61 -17.05 28.64
N LYS A 160 11.58 -16.24 28.92
CA LYS A 160 10.31 -16.31 28.18
C LYS A 160 10.48 -16.09 26.67
N TYR A 161 11.38 -15.19 26.28
CA TYR A 161 11.68 -14.90 24.89
C TYR A 161 12.34 -16.10 24.19
N ILE A 162 13.36 -16.70 24.81
CA ILE A 162 14.05 -17.89 24.29
C ILE A 162 13.06 -19.04 24.10
N SER A 163 12.23 -19.32 25.11
CA SER A 163 11.22 -20.39 25.00
C SER A 163 10.22 -20.14 23.88
N LYS A 164 9.80 -18.88 23.68
CA LYS A 164 8.77 -18.55 22.70
C LYS A 164 9.29 -18.46 21.26
N TYR A 165 10.50 -17.93 21.06
CA TYR A 165 10.99 -17.54 19.73
C TYR A 165 12.21 -18.32 19.24
N ILE A 166 13.00 -18.93 20.14
CA ILE A 166 14.22 -19.68 19.77
C ILE A 166 13.99 -21.19 19.85
N LEU A 167 13.31 -21.67 20.91
CA LEU A 167 12.97 -23.10 21.01
C LEU A 167 11.86 -23.51 20.02
N ASN A 168 10.83 -22.67 19.85
CA ASN A 168 9.75 -22.96 18.92
C ASN A 168 10.13 -22.81 17.44
N SER A 169 11.13 -21.98 17.11
CA SER A 169 11.65 -21.88 15.73
C SER A 169 12.43 -23.15 15.35
N ASN A 170 13.23 -23.69 16.26
CA ASN A 170 14.00 -24.91 16.03
C ASN A 170 13.12 -26.16 15.84
N ASN A 171 11.94 -26.20 16.46
CA ASN A 171 10.97 -27.28 16.27
C ASN A 171 10.27 -27.28 14.90
N GLN A 172 10.33 -26.18 14.12
CA GLN A 172 9.76 -26.13 12.77
C GLN A 172 10.77 -26.48 11.66
N VAL A 173 12.05 -26.62 12.00
CA VAL A 173 13.11 -26.95 11.03
C VAL A 173 13.34 -28.48 10.95
N GLY A 174 12.78 -29.27 11.86
CA GLY A 174 12.96 -30.73 11.94
C GLY A 174 11.99 -31.59 11.11
N ASP A 175 10.98 -31.00 10.44
CA ASP A 175 9.99 -31.72 9.62
C ASP A 175 10.19 -31.49 8.11
N LYS A 176 11.45 -31.51 7.63
CA LYS A 176 11.76 -31.51 6.19
C LYS A 176 12.67 -32.65 5.80
#